data_AF-A0A225NDM9-F1
#
_entry.id   AF-A0A225NDM9-F1
#
_cell.length_a   1.000
_cell.length_b   1.000
_cell.length_c   1.000
_cell.angle_alpha   90.00
_cell.angle_beta   90.00
_cell.angle_gamma   90.00
#
_symmetry.space_group_name_H-M   'P 1'
#
loop_
_entity.id
_entity.type
_entity.pdbx_description
1 polymer ?
#
loop_
_entity_poly.entity_id
_entity_poly.type
_entity_poly.pdbx_seq_one_letter_code
_entity_poly.pdbx_strand_id
1 'polypeptide(L)'
;MLGEVLGVERRRRWSEDEKLEILSEVDVGGASVTQVAQRHEITRSQIYGWRRDLKKKGLWSPDRGAVFLPVDFSAAPTAASVPAPARSVMVELRLSNGRCLRFDSGMDGETLTRLIRAVEAA
;
A
#
# COMPACT_ATOMS: atom_id res chain seq x y z
N MET A 1 -26.38 -53.02 4.31
CA MET A 1 -25.93 -52.62 2.96
C MET A 1 -24.75 -51.68 3.12
N LEU A 2 -23.54 -52.24 3.04
CA LEU A 2 -22.29 -51.49 3.06
C LEU A 2 -22.07 -50.92 1.66
N GLY A 3 -22.13 -49.59 1.55
CA GLY A 3 -21.72 -48.90 0.32
C GLY A 3 -20.21 -49.01 0.18
N GLU A 4 -19.77 -49.87 -0.73
CA GLU A 4 -18.39 -49.97 -1.17
C GLU A 4 -17.95 -48.64 -1.78
N VAL A 5 -17.10 -47.90 -1.06
CA VAL A 5 -16.34 -46.79 -1.63
C VAL A 5 -15.08 -47.40 -2.23
N LEU A 6 -15.17 -47.77 -3.51
CA LEU A 6 -14.02 -48.16 -4.31
C LEU A 6 -13.02 -46.99 -4.35
N GLY A 7 -11.81 -47.24 -3.87
CA GLY A 7 -10.76 -46.25 -3.78
C GLY A 7 -10.23 -45.81 -5.15
N VAL A 8 -10.31 -44.51 -5.41
CA VAL A 8 -9.44 -43.76 -6.33
C VAL A 8 -9.20 -42.37 -5.72
N GLU A 9 -7.99 -42.13 -5.22
CA GLU A 9 -7.35 -40.82 -4.97
C GLU A 9 -8.26 -39.59 -4.68
N ARG A 10 -8.82 -39.51 -3.45
CA ARG A 10 -9.86 -38.55 -3.01
C ARG A 10 -9.52 -37.04 -3.03
N ARG A 11 -8.38 -36.63 -3.56
CA ARG A 11 -8.02 -35.21 -3.74
C ARG A 11 -7.38 -35.01 -5.11
N ARG A 12 -8.17 -34.53 -6.07
CA ARG A 12 -7.67 -34.04 -7.36
C ARG A 12 -6.50 -33.09 -7.08
N ARG A 13 -5.29 -33.50 -7.48
CA ARG A 13 -4.09 -32.66 -7.42
C ARG A 13 -4.11 -31.78 -8.65
N TRP A 14 -4.03 -30.48 -8.43
CA TRP A 14 -3.97 -29.48 -9.48
C TRP A 14 -2.51 -29.05 -9.65
N SER A 15 -1.98 -29.28 -10.84
CA SER A 15 -0.69 -28.73 -11.28
C SER A 15 -0.75 -27.20 -11.36
N GLU A 16 0.41 -26.56 -11.49
CA GLU A 16 0.45 -25.09 -11.59
C GLU A 16 -0.16 -24.60 -12.90
N ASP A 17 0.08 -25.32 -14.00
CA ASP A 17 -0.49 -25.05 -15.31
C ASP A 17 -2.03 -25.13 -15.31
N GLU A 18 -2.61 -26.19 -14.74
CA GLU A 18 -4.07 -26.32 -14.66
C GLU A 18 -4.68 -25.20 -13.79
N LYS A 19 -4.01 -24.79 -12.71
CA LYS A 19 -4.48 -23.66 -11.89
C LYS A 19 -4.46 -22.36 -12.68
N LEU A 20 -3.43 -22.13 -13.50
CA LEU A 20 -3.30 -20.93 -14.33
C LEU A 20 -4.36 -20.91 -15.43
N GLU A 21 -4.63 -22.04 -16.08
CA GLU A 21 -5.69 -22.18 -17.09
C GLU A 21 -7.06 -21.79 -16.50
N ILE A 22 -7.42 -22.37 -15.35
CA ILE A 22 -8.69 -22.05 -14.65
C ILE A 22 -8.73 -20.58 -14.23
N LEU A 23 -7.63 -20.03 -13.73
CA LEU A 23 -7.59 -18.62 -13.34
C LEU A 23 -7.71 -17.67 -14.53
N SER A 24 -7.20 -18.05 -15.70
CA SER A 24 -7.30 -17.27 -16.93
C SER A 24 -8.73 -17.18 -17.46
N GLU A 25 -9.55 -18.24 -17.26
CA GLU A 25 -10.98 -18.21 -17.65
C GLU A 25 -11.76 -17.11 -16.92
N VAL A 26 -11.37 -16.81 -15.67
CA VAL A 26 -11.98 -15.72 -14.88
C VAL A 26 -11.65 -14.35 -15.46
N ASP A 27 -10.43 -14.18 -15.98
CA ASP A 27 -9.90 -12.89 -16.41
C ASP A 27 -10.30 -12.56 -17.85
N VAL A 28 -10.18 -13.52 -18.77
CA VAL A 28 -10.44 -13.33 -20.20
C VAL A 28 -11.93 -13.33 -20.53
N GLY A 29 -12.73 -14.11 -19.81
CA GLY A 29 -14.14 -14.35 -20.15
C GLY A 29 -15.15 -13.42 -19.46
N GLY A 30 -14.71 -12.53 -18.58
CA GLY A 30 -15.62 -11.79 -17.67
C GLY A 30 -16.46 -12.71 -16.77
N ALA A 31 -16.13 -14.01 -16.73
CA ALA A 31 -16.84 -15.00 -15.95
C ALA A 31 -16.56 -14.75 -14.47
N SER A 32 -17.61 -14.76 -13.66
CA SER A 32 -17.42 -14.59 -12.22
C SER A 32 -16.65 -15.79 -11.64
N VAL A 33 -15.87 -15.53 -10.60
CA VAL A 33 -15.18 -16.59 -9.81
C VAL A 33 -16.15 -17.71 -9.40
N THR A 34 -17.43 -17.37 -9.15
CA THR A 34 -18.48 -18.34 -8.81
C THR A 34 -18.81 -19.29 -9.96
N GLN A 35 -18.93 -18.78 -11.19
CA GLN A 35 -19.23 -19.60 -12.37
C GLN A 35 -18.08 -20.55 -12.70
N VAL A 36 -16.84 -20.05 -12.64
CA VAL A 36 -15.64 -20.88 -12.87
C VAL A 36 -15.49 -21.95 -11.78
N ALA A 37 -15.75 -21.60 -10.52
CA ALA A 37 -15.76 -22.55 -9.41
C ALA A 37 -16.76 -23.70 -9.63
N GLN A 38 -17.97 -23.37 -10.10
CA GLN A 38 -19.01 -24.37 -10.38
C GLN A 38 -18.62 -25.27 -11.56
N ARG A 39 -18.08 -24.71 -12.65
CA ARG A 39 -17.65 -25.48 -13.84
C ARG A 39 -16.57 -26.51 -13.53
N HIS A 40 -15.63 -26.14 -12.65
CA HIS A 40 -14.48 -26.98 -12.30
C HIS A 40 -14.68 -27.78 -11.00
N GLU A 41 -15.89 -27.76 -10.42
CA GLU A 41 -16.25 -28.43 -9.17
C GLU A 41 -15.31 -28.10 -8.00
N ILE A 42 -14.81 -26.86 -7.96
CA ILE A 42 -13.92 -26.35 -6.91
C ILE A 42 -14.60 -25.27 -6.08
N THR A 43 -14.07 -25.03 -4.88
CA THR A 43 -14.59 -23.94 -4.04
C THR A 43 -13.99 -22.60 -4.44
N ARG A 44 -14.74 -21.51 -4.26
CA ARG A 44 -14.22 -20.14 -4.45
C ARG A 44 -12.98 -19.88 -3.57
N SER A 45 -12.96 -20.42 -2.35
CA SER A 45 -11.82 -20.32 -1.43
C SER A 45 -10.56 -20.95 -2.01
N GLN A 46 -10.68 -22.06 -2.73
CA GLN A 46 -9.55 -22.72 -3.38
C GLN A 46 -8.96 -21.86 -4.51
N ILE A 47 -9.82 -21.20 -5.30
CA ILE A 47 -9.39 -20.23 -6.33
C ILE A 47 -8.61 -19.07 -5.70
N TYR A 48 -9.12 -18.48 -4.61
CA TYR A 48 -8.40 -17.42 -3.91
C TYR A 48 -7.08 -17.89 -3.28
N GLY A 49 -7.04 -19.12 -2.77
CA GLY A 49 -5.80 -19.76 -2.31
C GLY A 49 -4.77 -19.87 -3.43
N TRP A 50 -5.18 -20.37 -4.59
CA TRP A 50 -4.30 -20.49 -5.77
C TRP A 50 -3.79 -19.13 -6.26
N ARG A 51 -4.65 -18.10 -6.30
CA ARG A 51 -4.23 -16.73 -6.62
C ARG A 51 -3.11 -16.26 -5.70
N ARG A 52 -3.24 -16.50 -4.39
CA ARG A 52 -2.22 -16.12 -3.40
C ARG A 52 -0.92 -16.90 -3.60
N ASP A 53 -1.00 -18.20 -3.79
CA ASP A 53 0.18 -19.06 -3.91
C ASP A 53 0.93 -18.83 -5.22
N LEU A 54 0.22 -18.70 -6.34
CA LEU A 54 0.83 -18.42 -7.64
C LEU A 54 1.38 -16.99 -7.72
N LYS A 55 0.76 -16.01 -7.04
CA LYS A 55 1.32 -14.65 -6.90
C LYS A 55 2.64 -14.67 -6.14
N LYS A 56 2.74 -15.44 -5.05
CA LYS A 56 4.01 -15.60 -4.31
C LYS A 56 5.11 -16.23 -5.16
N LYS A 57 4.75 -17.11 -6.09
CA LYS A 57 5.67 -17.75 -7.03
C LYS A 57 5.99 -16.90 -8.28
N GLY A 58 5.34 -15.74 -8.43
CA GLY A 58 5.49 -14.89 -9.63
C GLY A 58 4.84 -15.47 -10.90
N LEU A 59 4.09 -16.57 -10.80
CA LEU A 59 3.46 -17.25 -11.94
C LEU A 59 2.15 -16.59 -12.37
N TRP A 60 1.46 -15.95 -11.42
CA TRP A 60 0.19 -15.27 -11.65
C TRP A 60 0.24 -13.83 -11.16
N SER A 61 -0.12 -12.90 -12.05
CA SER A 61 -0.35 -11.49 -11.72
C SER A 61 -1.76 -11.12 -12.20
N PRO A 62 -2.61 -10.54 -11.32
CA PRO A 62 -3.91 -10.00 -11.76
C PRO A 62 -3.73 -8.83 -12.74
N ASP A 63 -2.53 -8.27 -12.78
CA ASP A 63 -2.21 -7.01 -13.45
C ASP A 63 -1.55 -7.24 -14.82
N ARG A 64 -1.61 -8.46 -15.40
CA ARG A 64 -0.95 -8.76 -16.70
C ARG A 64 -1.37 -7.81 -17.84
N GLY A 65 -2.46 -7.04 -17.67
CA GLY A 65 -2.83 -5.92 -18.55
C GLY A 65 -3.24 -4.63 -17.83
N ALA A 66 -3.13 -4.55 -16.50
CA ALA A 66 -3.49 -3.33 -15.77
C ALA A 66 -2.31 -2.36 -15.81
N VAL A 67 -2.43 -1.32 -16.62
CA VAL A 67 -1.46 -0.23 -16.69
C VAL A 67 -1.92 0.94 -15.82
N PHE A 68 -1.01 1.48 -15.00
CA PHE A 68 -1.24 2.77 -14.36
C PHE A 68 -1.04 3.86 -15.40
N LEU A 69 -2.13 4.49 -15.83
CA LEU A 69 -2.07 5.66 -16.70
C LEU A 69 -1.86 6.91 -15.83
N PRO A 70 -0.84 7.74 -16.10
CA PRO A 70 -0.73 9.03 -15.45
C PRO A 70 -1.94 9.88 -15.84
N VAL A 71 -2.67 10.36 -14.84
CA VAL A 71 -3.74 11.34 -15.02
C VAL A 71 -3.15 12.69 -14.64
N ASP A 72 -2.83 13.49 -15.65
CA ASP A 72 -2.47 14.88 -15.44
C ASP A 72 -3.75 15.66 -15.09
N PHE A 73 -3.84 16.12 -13.85
CA PHE A 73 -4.80 17.14 -13.51
C PHE A 73 -4.30 18.44 -14.12
N SER A 74 -4.82 18.80 -15.30
CA SER A 74 -4.69 20.16 -15.80
C SER A 74 -5.21 21.07 -14.69
N ALA A 75 -4.29 21.76 -14.01
CA ALA A 75 -4.66 22.87 -13.18
C ALA A 75 -5.40 23.84 -14.12
N ALA A 76 -6.73 23.93 -13.97
CA ALA A 76 -7.44 25.14 -14.36
C ALA A 76 -6.58 26.31 -13.85
N PRO A 77 -6.31 27.36 -14.64
CA PRO A 77 -5.28 28.35 -14.31
C PRO A 77 -5.52 28.87 -12.90
N THR A 78 -4.78 28.30 -11.94
CA THR A 78 -4.88 28.65 -10.55
C THR A 78 -4.22 30.01 -10.49
N ALA A 79 -5.03 31.05 -10.28
CA ALA A 79 -4.53 32.37 -9.93
C ALA A 79 -3.38 32.18 -8.93
N ALA A 80 -2.23 32.76 -9.26
CA ALA A 80 -0.95 32.61 -8.57
C ALA A 80 -1.11 32.17 -7.11
N SER A 81 -0.77 30.91 -6.82
CA SER A 81 -0.73 30.43 -5.45
C SER A 81 0.35 31.22 -4.72
N VAL A 82 -0.08 32.21 -3.94
CA VAL A 82 0.76 32.85 -2.92
C VAL A 82 1.35 31.72 -2.07
N PRO A 83 2.68 31.66 -1.85
CA PRO A 83 3.23 30.66 -0.96
C PRO A 83 2.57 30.82 0.41
N ALA A 84 1.95 29.73 0.90
CA ALA A 84 1.34 29.73 2.22
C ALA A 84 2.40 30.16 3.25
N PRO A 85 2.07 31.04 4.22
CA PRO A 85 3.04 31.47 5.22
C PRO A 85 3.54 30.23 5.97
N ALA A 86 4.87 30.09 6.03
CA ALA A 86 5.51 29.04 6.80
C ALA A 86 4.97 29.12 8.23
N ARG A 87 4.28 28.06 8.69
CA ARG A 87 3.75 28.01 10.05
C ARG A 87 4.93 28.03 11.00
N SER A 88 4.96 29.02 11.87
CA SER A 88 5.99 29.07 12.88
C SER A 88 5.80 27.97 13.91
N VAL A 89 6.90 27.35 14.33
CA VAL A 89 6.92 26.26 15.31
C VAL A 89 7.71 26.69 16.54
N MET A 90 7.26 26.24 17.71
CA MET A 90 7.95 26.50 18.97
C MET A 90 9.21 25.62 19.05
N VAL A 91 10.37 26.25 19.15
CA VAL A 91 11.68 25.61 19.27
C VAL A 91 12.19 25.76 20.70
N GLU A 92 12.73 24.67 21.25
CA GLU A 92 13.39 24.67 22.56
C GLU A 92 14.90 24.46 22.37
N LEU A 93 15.69 25.39 22.90
CA LEU A 93 17.15 25.34 22.89
C LEU A 93 17.66 25.17 24.32
N ARG A 94 18.38 24.07 24.58
CA ARG A 94 19.04 23.83 25.86
C ARG A 94 20.47 24.38 25.82
N LEU A 95 20.79 25.26 26.76
CA LEU A 95 22.09 25.91 26.88
C LEU A 95 23.06 25.08 27.71
N SER A 96 24.36 25.39 27.57
CA SER A 96 25.46 24.70 28.26
C SER A 96 25.37 24.78 29.80
N ASN A 97 24.73 25.84 30.32
CA ASN A 97 24.49 26.07 31.74
C ASN A 97 23.26 25.34 32.31
N GLY A 98 22.61 24.47 31.52
CA GLY A 98 21.44 23.68 31.96
C GLY A 98 20.10 24.41 31.89
N ARG A 99 20.05 25.67 31.45
CA ARG A 99 18.79 26.41 31.21
C ARG A 99 18.24 26.14 29.81
N CYS A 100 16.93 26.31 29.65
CA CYS A 100 16.24 26.17 28.37
C CYS A 100 15.63 27.50 27.91
N LEU A 101 15.80 27.81 26.63
CA LEU A 101 15.18 28.94 25.94
C LEU A 101 14.13 28.41 24.96
N ARG A 102 12.90 28.92 25.04
CA ARG A 102 11.81 28.56 24.13
C ARG A 102 11.43 29.76 23.27
N PHE A 103 11.42 29.60 21.96
CA PHE A 103 11.15 30.69 21.02
C PHE A 103 10.48 30.18 19.74
N ASP A 104 9.88 31.11 19.00
CA ASP A 104 9.23 30.85 17.73
C ASP A 104 10.26 30.70 16.59
N SER A 105 10.08 29.75 15.68
CA SER A 105 11.03 29.49 14.58
C SER A 105 11.19 30.64 13.60
N GLY A 106 10.27 31.60 13.60
CA GLY A 106 10.38 32.85 12.83
C GLY A 106 11.15 33.96 13.55
N MET A 107 11.70 33.72 14.75
CA MET A 107 12.45 34.72 15.50
C MET A 107 13.74 35.11 14.79
N ASP A 108 13.99 36.42 14.73
CA ASP A 108 15.20 36.99 14.16
C ASP A 108 16.47 36.49 14.87
N GLY A 109 17.51 36.18 14.07
CA GLY A 109 18.75 35.57 14.55
C GLY A 109 19.58 36.48 15.45
N GLU A 110 19.53 37.81 15.24
CA GLU A 110 20.24 38.76 16.09
C GLU A 110 19.60 38.80 17.47
N THR A 111 18.27 38.81 17.52
CA THR A 111 17.49 38.76 18.75
C THR A 111 17.73 37.46 19.51
N LEU A 112 17.71 36.31 18.82
CA LEU A 112 18.02 35.01 19.41
C LEU A 112 19.44 34.98 20.03
N THR A 113 20.42 35.55 19.33
CA THR A 113 21.81 35.60 19.81
C THR A 113 21.95 36.44 21.08
N ARG A 114 21.27 37.60 21.16
CA ARG A 114 21.26 38.43 22.37
C ARG A 114 20.62 37.70 23.55
N LEU A 115 19.50 36.99 23.31
CA LEU A 115 18.83 36.20 24.35
C LEU A 115 19.70 35.05 24.85
N ILE A 116 20.37 34.32 23.95
CA ILE A 116 21.31 33.25 24.33
C ILE A 116 22.40 33.82 25.23
N ARG A 117 23.06 34.93 24.85
CA ARG A 117 24.12 35.53 25.66
C ARG A 117 23.62 36.03 27.02
N ALA A 118 22.45 36.66 27.07
CA ALA A 118 21.86 37.14 28.31
C ALA A 118 21.50 35.99 29.27
N VAL A 119 20.90 34.91 28.73
CA VAL A 119 20.57 33.71 29.51
C VAL A 119 21.82 32.89 29.82
N GLU A 120 22.92 33.02 29.09
CA GLU A 120 24.19 32.39 29.45
C GLU A 120 24.92 33.12 30.57
N ALA A 121 24.84 34.45 30.61
CA ALA A 121 25.54 35.31 31.57
C ALA A 121 24.81 35.53 32.90
N ALA A 122 23.49 35.29 32.97
CA ALA A 122 22.68 35.41 34.19
C ALA A 122 22.97 34.29 35.20
#